data_AF-A0A6I9P6Z7-F1
#
_entry.id   AF-A0A6I9P6Z7-F1
#
_cell.length_a   1.000
_cell.length_b   1.000
_cell.length_c   1.000
_cell.angle_alpha   90.00
_cell.angle_beta   90.00
_cell.angle_gamma   90.00
#
_symmetry.space_group_name_H-M   'P 1'
#
loop_
_entity.id
_entity.type
_entity.pdbx_description
1 polymer ?
#
loop_
_entity_poly.entity_id
_entity_poly.type
_entity_poly.pdbx_seq_one_letter_code
_entity_poly.pdbx_strand_id
1 'polypeptide(L)'
;CVCVCFSFTSALGVGYLMVCTASYPNVLAFCFLDELQKEFIVTYDPKRIRNAVRPYSFIEFDTFIQKTKQRYNSPRSLSTKINLSDMQTEIKLRPPYQLSDDDLRSVNGFSHTSSKYKGI
;
A
#
# COMPACT_ATOMS: atom_id res chain seq x y z
N CYS A 1 11.18 -9.23 17.40
CA CYS A 1 10.51 -8.20 16.59
C CYS A 1 10.66 -8.52 15.12
N VAL A 2 9.55 -8.62 14.37
CA VAL A 2 9.61 -8.66 12.90
C VAL A 2 9.64 -7.21 12.43
N CYS A 3 10.74 -6.78 11.83
CA CYS A 3 10.86 -5.42 11.29
C CYS A 3 10.05 -5.34 9.98
N VAL A 4 9.04 -4.49 9.95
CA VAL A 4 8.16 -4.28 8.79
C VAL A 4 8.38 -2.90 8.18
N CYS A 5 8.31 -2.81 6.86
CA CYS A 5 8.34 -1.57 6.11
C CYS A 5 6.96 -1.28 5.52
N PHE A 6 6.54 -0.02 5.65
CA PHE A 6 5.35 0.52 5.01
C PHE A 6 5.77 1.33 3.78
N SER A 7 5.21 1.01 2.61
CA SER A 7 5.41 1.78 1.39
C SER A 7 4.07 2.35 0.94
N PHE A 8 4.03 3.66 0.69
CA PHE A 8 2.82 4.38 0.35
C PHE A 8 3.02 5.26 -0.87
N THR A 9 2.01 5.30 -1.75
CA THR A 9 1.90 6.27 -2.84
C THR A 9 0.46 6.71 -2.98
N SER A 10 0.23 7.89 -3.54
CA SER A 10 -1.12 8.43 -3.75
C SER A 10 -1.25 9.02 -5.15
N ALA A 11 -2.37 8.75 -5.81
CA ALA A 11 -2.73 9.40 -7.07
C ALA A 11 -4.24 9.54 -7.20
N LEU A 12 -4.68 10.66 -7.77
CA LEU A 12 -6.09 10.95 -8.09
C LEU A 12 -7.06 10.79 -6.90
N GLY A 13 -6.59 11.11 -5.68
CA GLY A 13 -7.39 10.98 -4.46
C GLY A 13 -7.51 9.54 -3.92
N VAL A 14 -6.71 8.60 -4.44
CA VAL A 14 -6.62 7.22 -3.97
C VAL A 14 -5.23 6.96 -3.39
N GLY A 15 -5.18 6.38 -2.19
CA GLY A 15 -3.94 5.95 -1.54
C GLY A 15 -3.70 4.47 -1.74
N TYR A 16 -2.45 4.11 -2.05
CA TYR A 16 -1.98 2.74 -2.25
C TYR A 16 -0.92 2.44 -1.19
N LEU A 17 -1.16 1.41 -0.39
CA LEU A 17 -0.30 1.02 0.74
C LEU A 17 0.12 -0.43 0.60
N MET A 18 1.39 -0.70 0.85
CA MET A 18 1.97 -2.03 0.95
C MET A 18 2.71 -2.18 2.27
N VAL A 19 2.61 -3.37 2.87
CA VAL A 19 3.42 -3.77 4.02
C VAL A 19 4.27 -4.97 3.63
N CYS A 20 5.58 -4.87 3.86
CA CYS A 20 6.53 -5.93 3.56
C CYS A 20 7.58 -6.05 4.69
N THR A 21 8.40 -7.09 4.65
CA THR A 21 9.54 -7.20 5.58
C THR A 21 10.57 -6.14 5.25
N ALA A 22 11.33 -5.66 6.25
CA ALA A 22 12.38 -4.66 6.00
C ALA A 22 13.49 -5.14 5.04
N SER A 23 13.61 -6.45 4.84
CA SER A 23 14.52 -7.06 3.86
C SER A 23 14.01 -7.00 2.41
N TYR A 24 12.74 -6.66 2.19
CA TYR A 24 12.17 -6.59 0.85
C TYR A 24 12.68 -5.34 0.12
N PRO A 25 13.15 -5.45 -1.15
CA PRO A 25 13.70 -4.31 -1.86
C PRO A 25 12.67 -3.20 -2.08
N ASN A 26 12.96 -1.98 -1.60
CA ASN A 26 12.08 -0.81 -1.76
C ASN A 26 11.66 -0.58 -3.22
N VAL A 27 12.59 -0.76 -4.17
CA VAL A 27 12.31 -0.62 -5.62
C VAL A 27 11.17 -1.53 -6.06
N LEU A 28 11.17 -2.78 -5.60
CA LEU A 28 10.09 -3.73 -5.92
C LEU A 28 8.79 -3.37 -5.24
N ALA A 29 8.84 -2.81 -4.03
CA ALA A 29 7.63 -2.35 -3.32
C ALA A 29 6.95 -1.20 -4.09
N PHE A 30 7.71 -0.21 -4.56
CA PHE A 30 7.14 0.88 -5.35
C PHE A 30 6.73 0.46 -6.76
N CYS A 31 7.45 -0.47 -7.41
CA CYS A 31 6.99 -1.07 -8.67
C CYS A 31 5.65 -1.81 -8.50
N PHE A 32 5.47 -2.55 -7.40
CA PHE A 32 4.19 -3.19 -7.09
C PHE A 32 3.06 -2.17 -6.95
N LEU A 33 3.30 -1.10 -6.19
CA LEU A 33 2.32 -0.03 -5.99
C LEU A 33 1.97 0.71 -7.29
N ASP A 34 2.97 0.99 -8.14
CA ASP A 34 2.79 1.62 -9.46
C ASP A 34 1.93 0.76 -10.38
N GLU A 35 2.15 -0.56 -10.40
CA GLU A 35 1.34 -1.49 -11.19
C GLU A 35 -0.11 -1.59 -10.67
N LEU A 36 -0.30 -1.61 -9.34
CA LEU A 36 -1.64 -1.54 -8.76
C LEU A 36 -2.35 -0.23 -9.12
N GLN A 37 -1.65 0.90 -9.04
CA GLN A 37 -2.20 2.21 -9.35
C GLN A 37 -2.64 2.30 -10.81
N LYS A 38 -1.77 1.91 -11.75
CA LYS A 38 -2.07 1.95 -13.19
C LYS A 38 -3.29 1.10 -13.52
N GLU A 39 -3.34 -0.14 -13.04
CA GLU A 39 -4.47 -1.02 -13.31
C GLU A 39 -5.77 -0.51 -12.66
N PHE A 40 -5.71 0.00 -11.43
CA PHE A 40 -6.89 0.50 -10.73
C PHE A 40 -7.51 1.70 -11.45
N ILE A 41 -6.68 2.63 -11.94
CA ILE A 41 -7.12 3.80 -12.72
C ILE A 41 -7.73 3.39 -14.07
N VAL A 42 -7.18 2.35 -14.72
CA VAL A 42 -7.71 1.83 -15.99
C VAL A 42 -9.03 1.07 -15.77
N THR A 43 -9.14 0.32 -14.68
CA THR A 43 -10.29 -0.55 -14.39
C THR A 43 -11.51 0.22 -13.91
N TYR A 44 -11.31 1.28 -13.11
CA TYR A 44 -12.40 2.00 -12.46
C TYR A 44 -12.47 3.48 -12.85
N ASP A 45 -13.66 3.90 -13.28
CA ASP A 45 -13.93 5.30 -13.61
C ASP A 45 -13.78 6.22 -12.37
N PRO A 46 -13.09 7.37 -12.49
CA PRO A 46 -12.90 8.32 -11.39
C PRO A 46 -14.19 8.85 -10.75
N LYS A 47 -15.31 8.93 -11.48
CA LYS A 47 -16.62 9.29 -10.91
C LYS A 47 -17.14 8.18 -10.00
N ARG A 48 -16.98 6.91 -10.39
CA ARG A 48 -17.38 5.76 -9.57
C ARG A 48 -16.58 5.71 -8.27
N ILE A 49 -15.27 5.99 -8.33
CA ILE A 49 -14.40 6.06 -7.15
C ILE A 49 -14.88 7.14 -6.18
N ARG A 50 -15.13 8.36 -6.67
CA ARG A 50 -15.58 9.49 -5.83
C ARG A 50 -16.95 9.28 -5.20
N ASN A 51 -17.83 8.53 -5.86
CA ASN A 51 -19.19 8.27 -5.37
C ASN A 51 -19.29 7.03 -4.46
N ALA A 52 -18.18 6.32 -4.23
CA ALA A 52 -18.18 5.13 -3.39
C ALA A 52 -18.36 5.50 -1.91
N VAL A 53 -19.45 5.04 -1.31
CA VAL A 53 -19.77 5.28 0.11
C VAL A 53 -19.62 4.03 0.97
N ARG A 54 -19.55 2.83 0.34
CA ARG A 54 -19.43 1.57 1.07
C ARG A 54 -17.97 1.16 1.25
N PRO A 55 -17.56 0.68 2.42
CA PRO A 55 -16.28 0.01 2.59
C PRO A 55 -16.14 -1.14 1.58
N TYR A 56 -14.95 -1.27 0.97
CA TYR A 56 -14.65 -2.31 -0.02
C TYR A 56 -15.56 -2.31 -1.27
N SER A 57 -16.03 -1.14 -1.72
CA SER A 57 -16.83 -1.00 -2.96
C SER A 57 -16.15 -1.53 -4.24
N PHE A 58 -14.85 -1.84 -4.17
CA PHE A 58 -14.01 -2.32 -5.27
C PHE A 58 -13.35 -3.68 -4.95
N ILE A 59 -14.02 -4.53 -4.16
CA ILE A 59 -13.47 -5.82 -3.71
C ILE A 59 -13.07 -6.77 -4.85
N GLU A 60 -13.70 -6.65 -6.02
CA GLU A 60 -13.38 -7.45 -7.21
C GLU A 60 -11.91 -7.28 -7.65
N PHE A 61 -11.30 -6.12 -7.33
CA PHE A 61 -9.89 -5.85 -7.62
C PHE A 61 -8.92 -6.74 -6.83
N ASP A 62 -9.37 -7.41 -5.77
CA ASP A 62 -8.55 -8.31 -4.96
C ASP A 62 -7.92 -9.43 -5.81
N THR A 63 -8.63 -9.91 -6.83
CA THR A 63 -8.08 -10.92 -7.76
C THR A 63 -6.83 -10.40 -8.48
N PHE A 64 -6.83 -9.13 -8.89
CA PHE A 64 -5.65 -8.51 -9.50
C PHE A 64 -4.54 -8.32 -8.48
N ILE A 65 -4.86 -7.82 -7.29
CA ILE A 65 -3.89 -7.63 -6.19
C ILE A 65 -3.18 -8.95 -5.88
N GLN A 66 -3.92 -10.04 -5.71
CA GLN A 66 -3.34 -11.35 -5.38
C GLN A 66 -2.43 -11.88 -6.49
N LYS A 67 -2.86 -11.79 -7.76
CA LYS A 67 -2.04 -12.21 -8.91
C LYS A 67 -0.76 -11.40 -9.00
N THR A 68 -0.85 -10.08 -8.81
CA THR A 68 0.32 -9.19 -8.82
C THR A 68 1.23 -9.49 -7.64
N LYS A 69 0.69 -9.67 -6.43
CA LYS A 69 1.46 -10.04 -5.23
C LYS A 69 2.25 -11.34 -5.44
N GLN A 70 1.64 -12.37 -6.04
CA GLN A 70 2.33 -13.63 -6.32
C GLN A 70 3.52 -13.43 -7.27
N ARG A 71 3.38 -12.59 -8.30
CA ARG A 71 4.50 -12.23 -9.19
C ARG A 71 5.63 -11.57 -8.41
N TYR A 72 5.32 -10.54 -7.61
CA TYR A 72 6.31 -9.77 -6.85
C TYR A 72 6.98 -10.53 -5.69
N ASN A 73 6.38 -11.63 -5.24
CA ASN A 73 6.97 -12.57 -4.29
C ASN A 73 7.89 -13.60 -4.94
N SER A 74 7.91 -13.73 -6.28
CA SER A 74 8.71 -14.72 -7.01
C SER A 74 9.71 -14.03 -7.97
N PRO A 75 10.92 -13.67 -7.49
CA PRO A 75 11.92 -12.87 -8.23
C PRO A 75 12.27 -13.38 -9.62
N ARG A 76 12.21 -14.71 -9.84
CA ARG A 76 12.50 -15.34 -11.15
C ARG A 76 11.54 -14.86 -12.25
N SER A 77 10.34 -14.39 -11.90
CA SER A 77 9.33 -13.92 -12.84
C SER A 77 9.45 -12.43 -13.19
N LEU A 78 10.17 -11.61 -12.41
CA LEU A 78 10.13 -10.14 -12.56
C LEU A 78 11.18 -9.60 -13.56
N SER A 79 12.26 -10.35 -13.81
CA SER A 79 13.46 -9.83 -14.50
C SER A 79 13.24 -9.34 -15.94
N THR A 80 12.09 -9.64 -16.56
CA THR A 80 11.82 -9.29 -17.97
C THR A 80 10.83 -8.14 -18.14
N LYS A 81 10.16 -7.66 -17.08
CA LYS A 81 8.97 -6.79 -17.23
C LYS A 81 9.00 -5.45 -16.47
N ILE A 82 10.03 -5.17 -15.68
CA ILE A 82 10.03 -4.00 -14.79
C ILE A 82 11.14 -3.04 -15.18
N ASN A 83 10.76 -1.78 -15.42
CA ASN A 83 11.71 -0.68 -15.57
C ASN A 83 12.23 -0.28 -14.18
N LEU A 84 13.27 -0.98 -13.73
CA LEU A 84 13.87 -0.79 -12.41
C LEU A 84 14.66 0.52 -12.32
N SER A 85 15.22 1.01 -13.42
CA SER A 85 16.08 2.20 -13.44
C SER A 85 15.33 3.48 -13.08
N ASP A 86 14.12 3.65 -13.60
CA ASP A 86 13.32 4.85 -13.36
C ASP A 86 12.85 4.88 -11.90
N MET A 87 12.34 3.74 -11.41
CA MET A 87 11.88 3.61 -10.03
C MET A 87 13.03 3.80 -9.03
N GLN A 88 14.21 3.25 -9.32
CA GLN A 88 15.39 3.44 -8.50
C GLN A 88 15.79 4.92 -8.42
N THR A 89 15.65 5.66 -9.51
CA THR A 89 15.95 7.10 -9.55
C THR A 89 14.93 7.87 -8.72
N GLU A 90 13.65 7.54 -8.82
CA GLU A 90 12.60 8.21 -8.04
C GLU A 90 12.81 8.04 -6.53
N ILE A 91 13.10 6.81 -6.08
CA ILE A 91 13.36 6.49 -4.68
C ILE A 91 14.60 7.23 -4.16
N LYS A 92 15.62 7.42 -4.99
CA LYS A 92 16.80 8.22 -4.62
C LYS A 92 16.48 9.69 -4.46
N LEU A 93 15.60 10.23 -5.31
CA LEU A 93 15.17 11.62 -5.24
C LEU A 93 14.21 11.88 -4.07
N ARG A 94 13.40 10.88 -3.71
CA ARG A 94 12.41 10.95 -2.62
C ARG A 94 12.50 9.69 -1.76
N PRO A 95 13.41 9.66 -0.78
CA PRO A 95 13.55 8.49 0.07
C PRO A 95 12.26 8.26 0.89
N PRO A 96 11.87 7.00 1.13
CA PRO A 96 10.75 6.69 2.01
C PRO A 96 11.00 7.25 3.41
N TYR A 97 9.99 7.85 4.01
CA TYR A 97 10.08 8.32 5.39
C TYR A 97 10.27 7.12 6.33
N GLN A 98 11.34 7.13 7.12
CA GLN A 98 11.61 6.11 8.12
C GLN A 98 11.02 6.57 9.44
N LEU A 99 9.97 5.88 9.90
CA LEU A 99 9.43 6.06 11.25
C LEU A 99 10.40 5.41 12.25
N SER A 100 10.91 6.20 13.18
CA SER A 100 11.68 5.70 14.32
C SER A 100 10.75 5.25 15.45
N ASP A 101 11.26 4.43 16.38
CA ASP A 101 10.51 4.06 17.60
C ASP A 101 10.06 5.30 18.39
N ASP A 102 10.83 6.39 18.34
CA ASP A 102 10.48 7.66 18.98
C ASP A 102 9.23 8.32 18.35
N ASP A 103 9.01 8.17 17.05
CA ASP A 103 7.81 8.68 16.36
C ASP A 103 6.54 7.90 16.72
N LEU A 104 6.70 6.63 17.12
CA LEU A 104 5.60 5.73 17.47
C LEU A 104 5.26 5.72 18.96
N ARG A 105 6.02 6.45 19.79
CA ARG A 105 5.68 6.64 21.20
C ARG A 105 4.37 7.41 21.29
N SER A 106 3.30 6.68 21.55
CA SER A 106 2.03 7.27 21.97
C SER A 106 2.29 8.13 23.20
N VAL A 107 2.00 9.43 23.12
CA VAL A 107 1.77 10.25 24.31
C VAL A 107 0.62 9.60 25.06
N ASN A 108 0.92 8.98 26.19
CA ASN A 108 -0.02 8.21 27.02
C ASN A 108 -1.29 9.02 27.38
N GLY A 109 -2.38 8.83 26.66
CA GLY A 109 -3.65 9.47 27.02
C GLY A 109 -4.84 8.97 26.21
N PHE A 110 -5.45 7.86 26.63
CA PHE A 110 -6.87 7.79 27.02
C PHE A 110 -7.22 6.35 27.43
N SER A 111 -7.46 6.18 28.72
CA SER A 111 -8.02 4.96 29.30
C SER A 111 -9.44 4.71 28.77
N HIS A 112 -9.74 3.44 28.54
CA HIS A 112 -11.04 2.91 28.16
C HIS A 112 -12.22 3.47 28.98
N THR A 113 -13.31 3.82 28.30
CA THR A 113 -14.65 3.49 28.81
C THR A 113 -15.42 2.77 27.71
N SER A 114 -15.61 1.46 27.92
CA SER A 114 -16.54 0.61 27.17
C SER A 114 -17.95 1.19 27.29
N SER A 115 -18.46 1.78 26.19
CA SER A 115 -19.89 2.05 26.09
C SER A 115 -20.57 0.79 25.55
N LYS A 116 -21.36 0.19 26.43
CA LYS A 116 -22.04 -1.09 26.33
C LYS A 116 -23.31 -0.88 25.50
N TYR A 117 -23.35 -1.35 24.25
CA TYR A 117 -24.58 -1.36 23.46
C TYR A 117 -25.33 -2.69 23.63
N LYS A 118 -26.43 -2.64 24.38
CA LYS A 118 -27.59 -3.57 24.35
C LYS A 118 -28.69 -2.82 25.13
N GLY A 119 -29.83 -2.41 24.60
CA GLY A 119 -30.62 -2.86 23.47
C GLY A 119 -32.02 -3.12 24.03
N ILE A 120 -33.01 -2.32 23.58
CA ILE A 120 -34.46 -2.37 23.86
C ILE A 120 -34.90 -2.20 25.32
#